data_AF-A0A7J3AMT0-F1
#
_entry.id   AF-A0A7J3AMT0-F1
#
_cell.length_a   1.000
_cell.length_b   1.000
_cell.length_c   1.000
_cell.angle_alpha   90.00
_cell.angle_beta   90.00
_cell.angle_gamma   90.00
#
_symmetry.space_group_name_H-M   'P 1'
#
loop_
_entity.id
_entity.type
_entity.pdbx_description
1 polymer ?
#
loop_
_entity_poly.entity_id
_entity_poly.type
_entity_poly.pdbx_seq_one_letter_code
_entity_poly.pdbx_strand_id
1 'polypeptide(L)' 'EEAYRIACEEFGVKPRAHTAFWGYLKDLDDQGLISAQRSGEGIPGKTSIITIPDIPVRILEEKLSQLIGDEDL' A
#
# COMPACT_ATOMS: atom_id res chain seq x y z
N GLU A 1 -2.72 7.07 5.84
CA GLU A 1 -3.12 5.68 6.19
C GLU A 1 -4.63 5.46 6.18
N GLU A 2 -5.45 6.50 5.96
CA GLU A 2 -6.91 6.37 5.95
C GLU A 2 -7.43 5.36 4.93
N ALA A 3 -6.94 5.41 3.69
CA ALA A 3 -7.28 4.45 2.64
C ALA A 3 -7.01 2.97 3.04
N TYR A 4 -5.94 2.71 3.80
CA TYR A 4 -5.65 1.36 4.32
C TYR A 4 -6.69 0.90 5.34
N ARG A 5 -7.18 1.81 6.19
CA ARG A 5 -8.22 1.48 7.17
C ARG A 5 -9.56 1.18 6.48
N ILE A 6 -9.93 2.00 5.49
CA ILE A 6 -11.14 1.80 4.69
C ILE A 6 -11.09 0.44 4.00
N ALA A 7 -9.97 0.10 3.35
CA ALA A 7 -9.80 -1.22 2.74
C ALA A 7 -9.91 -2.35 3.77
N CYS A 8 -9.28 -2.21 4.93
CA CYS A 8 -9.43 -3.20 6.01
C CYS A 8 -10.89 -3.39 6.44
N GLU A 9 -11.67 -2.31 6.55
CA GLU A 9 -13.09 -2.36 6.90
C GLU A 9 -13.92 -3.07 5.81
N GLU A 10 -13.66 -2.77 4.53
CA GLU A 10 -14.31 -3.42 3.38
C GLU A 10 -14.13 -4.94 3.39
N PHE A 11 -12.91 -5.40 3.67
CA PHE A 11 -12.58 -6.84 3.76
C PHE A 11 -12.87 -7.46 5.15
N GLY A 12 -13.45 -6.71 6.10
CA GLY A 12 -13.73 -7.21 7.46
C GLY A 12 -12.47 -7.56 8.29
N VAL A 13 -11.32 -7.00 7.91
CA VAL A 13 -10.02 -7.22 8.56
C VAL A 13 -9.74 -6.12 9.57
N LYS A 14 -9.16 -6.47 10.73
CA LYS A 14 -8.73 -5.46 11.71
C LYS A 14 -7.46 -4.75 11.21
N PRO A 15 -7.43 -3.41 11.10
CA PRO A 15 -6.26 -2.69 10.65
C PRO A 15 -5.09 -2.89 11.62
N ARG A 16 -3.89 -3.05 11.06
CA ARG A 16 -2.66 -3.21 11.83
C ARG A 16 -2.16 -1.88 12.37
N ALA A 17 -1.35 -1.93 13.43
CA ALA A 17 -0.75 -0.72 14.02
C ALA A 17 0.20 -0.04 13.03
N HIS A 18 0.38 1.27 13.17
CA HIS A 18 1.20 2.12 12.29
C HIS A 18 2.57 1.50 11.96
N THR A 19 3.34 1.10 12.98
CA THR A 19 4.67 0.52 12.78
C THR A 19 4.64 -0.81 12.01
N ALA A 20 3.61 -1.64 12.22
CA ALA A 20 3.45 -2.89 11.50
C ALA A 20 3.06 -2.66 10.04
N PHE A 21 2.15 -1.70 9.79
CA PHE A 21 1.81 -1.27 8.44
C PHE A 21 3.02 -0.74 7.67
N TRP A 22 3.85 0.09 8.31
CA TRP A 22 5.12 0.54 7.73
C TRP A 22 6.11 -0.60 7.47
N GLY A 23 6.13 -1.63 8.32
CA GLY A 23 6.88 -2.85 8.07
C GLY A 23 6.49 -3.49 6.73
N TYR A 24 5.18 -3.69 6.49
CA TYR A 24 4.71 -4.24 5.23
C TYR A 24 5.03 -3.37 4.02
N LEU A 25 4.87 -2.04 4.13
CA LEU A 25 5.25 -1.13 3.04
C LEU A 25 6.74 -1.23 2.72
N LYS A 26 7.59 -1.35 3.75
CA LYS A 26 9.02 -1.53 3.56
C LYS A 26 9.34 -2.89 2.93
N ASP A 27 8.67 -3.96 3.35
CA ASP A 27 8.88 -5.28 2.76
C ASP A 27 8.47 -5.32 1.28
N LEU A 28 7.43 -4.58 0.88
CA LEU A 28 7.01 -4.42 -0.52
C LEU A 28 7.99 -3.56 -1.33
N ASP A 29 8.58 -2.53 -0.71
CA ASP A 29 9.63 -1.70 -1.29
C ASP A 29 10.93 -2.50 -1.51
N ASP A 30 11.34 -3.29 -0.50
CA ASP A 30 12.51 -4.16 -0.57
C ASP A 30 12.35 -5.28 -1.64
N GLN A 31 11.10 -5.66 -1.98
CA GLN A 31 10.77 -6.56 -3.08
C GLN A 31 10.66 -5.87 -4.45
N GLY A 32 10.74 -4.55 -4.50
CA GLY A 32 10.62 -3.76 -5.73
C GLY A 32 9.20 -3.66 -6.30
N LEU A 33 8.17 -4.03 -5.52
CA LEU A 33 6.77 -3.94 -5.96
C LEU A 33 6.22 -2.51 -5.88
N ILE A 34 6.69 -1.76 -4.87
CA ILE A 34 6.40 -0.34 -4.70
C ILE A 34 7.70 0.41 -4.45
N SER A 35 7.64 1.74 -4.50
CA SER A 35 8.68 2.62 -3.99
C SER A 35 8.12 3.48 -2.86
N ALA A 36 8.65 3.32 -1.65
CA ALA A 36 8.21 4.01 -0.45
C ALA A 36 9.34 4.92 0.08
N GLN A 37 9.31 6.20 -0.33
CA GLN A 37 10.35 7.16 0.04
C GLN A 37 9.82 8.22 0.99
N ARG A 38 10.63 8.65 1.95
CA ARG A 38 10.34 9.86 2.73
C ARG A 38 10.53 11.07 1.81
N SER A 39 9.62 12.05 1.90
CA SER A 39 9.83 13.34 1.26
C SER A 39 11.18 13.93 1.73
N GLY A 40 11.98 14.39 0.78
CA GLY A 40 13.43 14.61 0.94
C GLY A 40 13.88 15.68 1.93
N GLU A 41 15.21 15.77 2.07
CA GLU A 41 15.94 16.65 2.97
C GLU A 41 15.60 18.13 2.68
N GLY A 42 14.96 18.81 3.64
CA GLY A 42 14.65 20.25 3.56
C GLY A 42 13.17 20.63 3.60
N ILE A 43 12.23 19.68 3.52
CA ILE A 43 10.79 19.96 3.68
C ILE A 43 10.34 19.42 5.05
N PRO A 44 9.89 20.26 5.99
CA PRO A 44 9.37 19.80 7.27
C PRO A 44 8.03 19.07 7.05
N GLY A 45 8.08 17.75 6.95
CA GLY A 45 6.90 16.90 6.87
C GLY A 45 7.28 15.42 6.85
N LYS A 46 6.71 14.62 7.77
CA LYS A 46 6.84 13.15 7.77
C LYS A 46 5.96 12.52 6.68
N THR A 47 5.92 13.13 5.50
CA THR A 47 5.14 12.61 4.37
C THR A 47 5.98 11.56 3.67
N SER A 48 5.35 10.42 3.41
CA SER A 48 5.96 9.34 2.64
C SER A 48 5.26 9.27 1.30
N ILE A 49 6.04 9.24 0.24
CA ILE A 49 5.60 9.11 -1.13
C ILE A 49 5.63 7.63 -1.46
N ILE A 50 4.49 7.09 -1.88
CA ILE A 50 4.33 5.70 -2.30
C ILE A 50 4.07 5.72 -3.81
N THR A 51 4.89 5.00 -4.57
CA THR A 51 4.83 4.94 -6.04
C THR A 51 4.75 3.48 -6.48
N ILE A 52 4.00 3.20 -7.54
CA ILE A 52 3.98 1.90 -8.22
C ILE A 52 4.76 2.08 -9.53
N PRO A 53 5.96 1.49 -9.68
CA PRO A 53 6.88 1.86 -10.76
C PRO A 53 6.56 1.20 -12.12
N ASP A 54 6.25 -0.10 -12.15
CA ASP A 54 6.30 -0.90 -13.39
C ASP A 54 4.96 -1.50 -13.85
N ILE A 55 3.91 -1.43 -13.01
CA ILE A 55 2.64 -2.11 -13.28
C ILE A 55 1.53 -1.07 -13.42
N PRO A 56 0.76 -1.07 -14.54
CA PRO A 56 -0.44 -0.25 -14.64
C PRO A 56 -1.41 -0.58 -13.51
N VAL A 57 -1.89 0.45 -12.81
CA VAL A 57 -2.71 0.28 -11.59
C VAL A 57 -3.93 -0.61 -11.82
N ARG A 58 -4.59 -0.50 -12.99
CA ARG A 58 -5.72 -1.37 -13.35
C ARG A 58 -5.34 -2.86 -13.35
N ILE A 59 -4.22 -3.22 -13.97
CA ILE A 59 -3.78 -4.61 -14.05
C ILE A 59 -3.42 -5.14 -12.65
N LEU A 60 -2.81 -4.29 -11.82
CA LEU A 60 -2.50 -4.65 -10.44
C LEU A 60 -3.78 -4.91 -9.65
N GLU A 61 -4.79 -4.05 -9.78
CA GLU A 61 -6.08 -4.18 -9.11
C GLU A 61 -6.79 -5.48 -9.53
N GLU A 62 -6.94 -5.74 -10.85
CA GLU A 62 -7.53 -6.99 -11.36
C GLU A 62 -6.84 -8.25 -10.80
N LYS A 63 -5.50 -8.21 -10.68
CA LYS A 63 -4.73 -9.34 -10.11
C LYS A 63 -4.93 -9.49 -8.61
N LEU A 64 -5.01 -8.38 -7.88
CA LEU A 64 -5.24 -8.41 -6.44
C LEU A 64 -6.66 -8.92 -6.11
N SER A 65 -7.68 -8.47 -6.84
CA SER A 65 -9.07 -8.93 -6.66
C SER A 65 -9.18 -10.44 -6.89
N GLN A 66 -8.56 -10.96 -7.96
CA GLN A 66 -8.48 -12.40 -8.23
C GLN A 66 -7.80 -13.20 -7.10
N LEU A 67 -6.74 -12.67 -6.49
CA LEU A 67 -6.01 -13.34 -5.42
C LEU A 67 -6.76 -13.33 -4.08
N ILE A 68 -7.48 -12.25 -3.81
CA ILE A 68 -8.26 -12.08 -2.57
C ILE A 68 -9.56 -12.90 -2.64
N GLY A 69 -9.95 -13.36 -3.83
CA GLY A 69 -11.17 -14.15 -4.05
C GLY A 69 -12.41 -13.27 -4.13
N ASP A 70 -12.23 -11.99 -4.46
CA ASP A 70 -13.30 -11.03 -4.66
C ASP A 70 -13.61 -11.00 -6.16
N GLU A 71 -14.65 -11.73 -6.58
CA GLU A 71 -15.13 -11.77 -7.97
C GLU A 71 -16.01 -10.55 -8.32
N ASP A 72 -16.27 -9.64 -7.38
CA ASP A 72 -17.24 -8.54 -7.48
C ASP A 72 -16.62 -7.11 -7.50
N LEU A 73 -15.30 -6.97 -7.66
CA LEU A 73 -14.63 -5.68 -7.94
C LEU A 73 -14.51 -5.39 -9.45
#